data_AF-A0A960L546-F1
#
_entry.id   AF-A0A960L546-F1
#
_cell.length_a   1.000
_cell.length_b   1.000
_cell.length_c   1.000
_cell.angle_alpha   90.00
_cell.angle_beta   90.00
_cell.angle_gamma   90.00
#
_symmetry.space_group_name_H-M   'P 1'
#
loop_
_entity.id
_entity.type
_entity.pdbx_description
1 polymer ?
#
loop_
_entity_poly.entity_id
_entity_poly.type
_entity_poly.pdbx_seq_one_letter_code
_entity_poly.pdbx_strand_id
1 'polypeptide(L)'
;MSSKDRHVSLVTTILGVLAALLLVTTVGTFLQGWALRRVAAEERKKVVERPYPELEAYHQEQEQALSANYFWIDQAAGTVHLPIERAMALVVAEAGAPVADGAGEGGR
;
A
#
# COMPACT_ATOMS: atom_id res chain seq x y z
N MET A 1 32.11 -19.35 -62.23
CA MET A 1 30.83 -18.87 -61.65
C MET A 1 30.66 -17.40 -62.01
N SER A 2 29.54 -17.07 -62.68
CA SER A 2 29.26 -15.74 -63.20
C SER A 2 29.01 -14.77 -62.04
N SER A 3 29.37 -13.48 -62.19
CA SER A 3 29.17 -12.48 -61.14
C SER A 3 27.71 -12.42 -60.66
N LYS A 4 26.77 -12.72 -61.56
CA LYS A 4 25.33 -12.75 -61.30
C LYS A 4 24.93 -13.84 -60.30
N ASP A 5 25.59 -15.01 -60.33
CA ASP A 5 25.33 -16.14 -59.42
C ASP A 5 25.77 -15.83 -57.98
N ARG A 6 26.84 -15.03 -57.83
CA ARG A 6 27.35 -14.59 -56.52
C ARG A 6 26.41 -13.60 -55.85
N HIS A 7 25.78 -12.70 -56.60
CA HIS A 7 24.80 -11.76 -56.05
C HIS A 7 23.54 -12.48 -55.57
N VAL A 8 23.06 -13.48 -56.32
CA VAL A 8 21.88 -14.27 -55.91
C VAL A 8 22.15 -15.04 -54.61
N SER A 9 23.32 -15.70 -54.49
CA SER A 9 23.70 -16.44 -53.27
C SER A 9 23.88 -15.54 -52.03
N LEU A 10 24.50 -14.35 -52.21
CA LEU A 10 24.63 -13.36 -51.14
C LEU A 10 23.26 -12.85 -50.66
N VAL A 11 22.35 -12.52 -51.58
CA VAL A 11 21.02 -12.02 -51.23
C VAL A 11 20.23 -13.08 -50.47
N THR A 12 20.23 -14.34 -50.90
CA THR A 12 19.53 -15.42 -50.16
C THR A 12 20.10 -15.65 -48.76
N THR A 13 21.42 -15.54 -48.60
CA THR A 13 22.07 -15.72 -47.29
C THR A 13 21.69 -14.58 -46.36
N ILE A 14 21.74 -13.32 -46.84
CA ILE A 14 21.34 -12.14 -46.07
C ILE A 14 19.87 -12.22 -45.67
N LEU A 15 18.99 -12.63 -46.58
CA LEU A 15 17.57 -12.78 -46.31
C LEU A 15 17.30 -13.83 -45.22
N GLY A 16 18.02 -14.95 -45.25
CA GLY A 16 17.93 -15.99 -44.23
C GLY A 16 18.38 -15.51 -42.84
N VAL A 17 19.51 -14.79 -42.79
CA VAL A 17 20.01 -14.22 -41.53
C VAL A 17 19.04 -13.17 -40.96
N LEU A 18 18.50 -12.30 -41.81
CA LEU A 18 17.50 -11.31 -41.40
C LEU A 18 16.23 -11.97 -40.88
N ALA A 19 15.73 -13.01 -41.55
CA ALA A 19 14.56 -13.75 -41.10
C ALA A 19 14.80 -14.45 -39.76
N ALA A 20 15.98 -15.03 -39.55
CA ALA A 20 16.35 -15.66 -38.29
C ALA A 20 16.43 -14.64 -37.14
N LEU A 21 17.05 -13.47 -37.38
CA LEU A 21 17.11 -12.38 -36.40
C LEU A 21 15.71 -11.87 -36.04
N LEU A 22 14.86 -11.65 -37.05
CA LEU A 22 13.47 -11.26 -36.83
C LEU A 22 12.77 -12.29 -35.95
N LEU A 23 12.84 -13.57 -36.29
CA LEU A 23 12.19 -14.63 -35.54
C LEU A 23 12.64 -14.66 -34.07
N VAL A 24 13.94 -14.55 -33.80
CA VAL A 24 14.47 -14.48 -32.43
C VAL A 24 13.93 -13.27 -31.68
N THR A 25 13.90 -12.10 -32.31
CA THR A 25 13.36 -10.89 -31.67
C THR A 25 11.87 -10.98 -31.37
N THR A 26 11.06 -11.52 -32.29
CA THR A 26 9.62 -11.70 -32.12
C THR A 26 9.32 -12.69 -31.00
N VAL A 27 10.04 -13.81 -30.94
CA VAL A 27 9.86 -14.83 -29.91
C VAL A 27 10.32 -14.32 -28.54
N GLY A 28 11.48 -13.64 -28.48
CA GLY A 28 12.01 -13.08 -27.24
C GLY A 28 11.08 -12.03 -26.63
N THR A 29 10.61 -11.07 -27.43
CA THR A 29 9.68 -10.03 -26.97
C THR A 29 8.34 -10.62 -26.52
N PHE A 30 7.83 -11.65 -27.21
CA PHE A 30 6.63 -12.37 -26.81
C PHE A 30 6.79 -13.06 -25.45
N LEU A 31 7.90 -13.78 -25.24
CA LEU A 31 8.22 -14.46 -23.98
C LEU A 31 8.38 -13.47 -22.82
N GLN A 32 9.06 -12.34 -23.06
CA GLN A 32 9.27 -11.29 -22.06
C GLN A 32 7.95 -10.62 -21.64
N GLY A 33 7.06 -10.35 -22.60
CA GLY A 33 5.71 -9.86 -22.32
C GLY A 33 4.86 -10.88 -21.53
N TRP A 34 5.01 -12.17 -21.81
CA TRP A 34 4.32 -13.23 -21.07
C TRP A 34 4.83 -13.37 -19.62
N ALA A 35 6.14 -13.27 -19.40
CA ALA A 35 6.73 -13.34 -18.07
C ALA A 35 6.31 -12.17 -17.18
N LEU A 36 6.28 -10.94 -17.72
CA LEU A 36 5.79 -9.76 -17.00
C LEU A 36 4.31 -9.90 -16.59
N ARG A 37 3.48 -10.53 -17.43
CA ARG A 37 2.08 -10.83 -17.09
C ARG A 37 1.93 -11.84 -15.95
N ARG A 38 2.86 -12.79 -15.80
CA ARG A 38 2.87 -13.77 -14.70
C ARG A 38 3.25 -13.12 -13.38
N VAL A 39 4.26 -12.25 -13.37
CA VAL A 39 4.69 -11.53 -12.16
C VAL A 39 3.62 -10.55 -11.67
N ALA A 40 3.01 -9.78 -12.58
CA ALA A 40 1.93 -8.85 -12.24
C ALA A 40 0.65 -9.53 -11.68
N ALA A 41 0.45 -10.81 -12.01
CA ALA A 41 -0.66 -11.60 -11.47
C ALA A 41 -0.41 -12.09 -10.03
N GLU A 42 0.86 -12.24 -9.64
CA GLU A 42 1.24 -12.66 -8.28
C GLU A 42 1.38 -11.48 -7.31
N GLU A 43 1.87 -10.32 -7.77
CA GLU A 43 2.01 -9.14 -6.91
C GLU A 43 0.68 -8.69 -6.29
N ARG A 44 -0.42 -8.79 -7.06
CA ARG A 44 -1.76 -8.45 -6.54
C ARG A 44 -2.25 -9.38 -5.43
N LYS A 45 -1.73 -10.60 -5.34
CA LYS A 45 -2.08 -11.53 -4.27
C LYS A 45 -1.20 -11.33 -3.04
N LYS A 46 0.11 -11.12 -3.24
CA LYS A 46 1.06 -10.98 -2.12
C LYS A 46 0.91 -9.68 -1.32
N VAL A 47 0.37 -8.62 -1.92
CA VAL A 47 0.13 -7.34 -1.20
C VAL A 47 -1.17 -7.37 -0.36
N VAL A 48 -2.05 -8.35 -0.58
CA VAL A 48 -3.35 -8.45 0.13
C VAL A 48 -3.32 -9.51 1.25
N GLU A 49 -2.30 -10.36 1.33
CA GLU A 49 -2.38 -11.63 2.06
C GLU A 49 -1.37 -11.75 3.21
N ARG A 50 -1.11 -10.64 3.90
CA ARG A 50 -0.65 -10.66 5.29
C ARG A 50 -1.43 -9.63 6.11
N PRO A 51 -2.71 -9.88 6.43
CA PRO A 51 -3.25 -9.32 7.64
C PRO A 51 -2.35 -9.81 8.77
N TYR A 52 -1.59 -8.90 9.38
CA TYR A 52 -0.82 -9.22 10.56
C TYR A 52 -1.86 -9.40 11.68
N PRO A 53 -2.14 -10.64 12.13
CA PRO A 53 -3.22 -10.89 13.08
C PRO A 53 -3.00 -10.12 14.40
N GLU A 54 -1.75 -9.83 14.74
CA GLU A 54 -1.35 -9.02 15.89
C GLU A 54 -1.78 -7.55 15.75
N LEU A 55 -1.69 -6.97 14.54
CA LEU A 55 -2.13 -5.60 14.28
C LEU A 55 -3.67 -5.52 14.29
N GLU A 56 -4.37 -6.49 13.70
CA GLU A 56 -5.83 -6.53 13.75
C GLU A 56 -6.35 -6.72 15.18
N ALA A 57 -5.73 -7.60 15.98
CA ALA A 57 -6.07 -7.77 17.39
C ALA A 57 -5.84 -6.48 18.19
N TYR A 58 -4.73 -5.78 17.94
CA TYR A 58 -4.43 -4.50 18.57
C TYR A 58 -5.44 -3.41 18.19
N HIS A 59 -5.85 -3.34 16.91
CA HIS A 59 -6.89 -2.41 16.47
C HIS A 59 -8.24 -2.72 17.12
N GLN A 60 -8.62 -3.99 17.21
CA GLN A 60 -9.87 -4.39 17.87
C GLN A 60 -9.86 -4.09 19.38
N GLU A 61 -8.74 -4.29 20.06
CA GLU A 61 -8.58 -3.96 21.48
C GLU A 61 -8.70 -2.45 21.72
N GLN A 62 -8.09 -1.63 20.85
CA GLN A 62 -8.26 -0.17 20.90
C GLN A 62 -9.71 0.24 20.62
N GLU A 63 -10.34 -0.30 19.58
CA GLU A 63 -11.74 0.01 19.26
C GLU A 63 -12.68 -0.35 20.39
N GLN A 64 -12.47 -1.48 21.07
CA GLN A 64 -13.25 -1.87 22.25
C GLN A 64 -13.03 -0.91 23.42
N ALA A 65 -11.79 -0.51 23.69
CA ALA A 65 -11.47 0.45 24.75
C ALA A 65 -12.10 1.83 24.51
N LEU A 66 -12.13 2.29 23.26
CA LEU A 66 -12.80 3.54 22.88
C LEU A 66 -14.32 3.40 22.97
N SER A 67 -14.89 2.35 22.37
CA SER A 67 -16.34 2.13 22.29
C SER A 67 -16.99 1.90 23.66
N ALA A 68 -16.27 1.29 24.60
CA ALA A 68 -16.76 1.09 25.97
C ALA A 68 -16.93 2.41 26.75
N ASN A 69 -16.14 3.43 26.42
CA ASN A 69 -16.06 4.67 27.20
C ASN A 69 -16.71 5.87 26.48
N TYR A 70 -16.75 5.85 25.16
CA TYR A 70 -17.25 6.94 24.31
C TYR A 70 -18.40 6.42 23.44
N PHE A 71 -19.63 6.77 23.79
CA PHE A 71 -20.81 6.38 23.03
C PHE A 71 -21.86 7.49 23.00
N TRP A 72 -22.76 7.42 22.02
CA TRP A 72 -23.88 8.35 21.89
C TRP A 72 -24.99 7.99 22.87
N ILE A 73 -25.46 8.96 23.65
CA ILE A 73 -26.67 8.80 24.47
C ILE A 73 -27.89 9.12 23.61
N ASP A 74 -27.82 10.23 22.85
CA ASP A 74 -28.85 10.64 21.91
C ASP A 74 -28.20 11.37 20.73
N GLN A 75 -28.17 10.72 19.58
CA GLN A 75 -27.54 11.28 18.37
C GLN A 75 -28.38 12.40 17.75
N ALA A 76 -29.72 12.37 17.88
CA ALA A 76 -30.59 13.38 17.31
C ALA A 76 -30.53 14.70 18.11
N ALA A 77 -30.39 14.59 19.44
CA ALA A 77 -30.17 15.72 20.33
C ALA A 77 -28.69 16.15 20.42
N GLY A 78 -27.77 15.40 19.81
CA GLY A 78 -26.33 15.71 19.87
C GLY A 78 -25.67 15.43 21.22
N THR A 79 -26.24 14.54 22.03
CA THR A 79 -25.73 14.20 23.37
C THR A 79 -24.85 12.96 23.35
N VAL A 80 -23.61 13.11 23.82
CA VAL A 80 -22.56 12.08 23.84
C VAL A 80 -22.06 11.85 25.26
N HIS A 81 -21.81 10.58 25.59
CA HIS A 81 -21.12 10.18 26.82
C HIS A 81 -19.61 10.34 26.64
N LEU A 82 -18.98 11.07 27.56
CA LEU A 82 -17.56 11.34 27.59
C LEU A 82 -17.02 11.11 29.01
N PRO A 83 -15.88 10.42 29.21
CA PRO A 83 -15.25 10.31 30.52
C PRO A 83 -14.97 11.69 31.13
N ILE A 84 -15.21 11.82 32.44
CA ILE A 84 -15.17 13.11 33.16
C ILE A 84 -13.81 13.79 33.03
N GLU A 85 -12.73 13.02 33.11
CA GLU A 85 -11.35 13.50 32.97
C GLU A 85 -11.14 14.17 31.60
N ARG A 86 -11.72 13.59 30.54
CA ARG A 86 -11.62 14.14 29.20
C ARG A 86 -12.50 15.38 29.03
N ALA A 87 -13.70 15.37 29.61
CA ALA A 87 -14.57 16.54 29.62
C ALA A 87 -13.89 17.74 30.30
N MET A 88 -13.26 17.53 31.47
CA MET A 88 -12.51 18.58 32.16
C MET A 88 -11.34 19.10 31.32
N ALA A 89 -10.57 18.21 30.70
CA ALA A 89 -9.44 18.62 29.85
C ALA A 89 -9.88 19.50 28.67
N LEU A 90 -11.01 19.17 28.03
CA LEU A 90 -11.57 19.98 26.94
C LEU A 90 -12.08 21.33 27.44
N VAL A 91 -12.75 21.37 28.59
CA VAL A 91 -13.24 22.62 29.20
C VAL A 91 -12.08 23.55 29.59
N VAL A 92 -11.00 23.02 30.17
CA VAL A 92 -9.81 23.81 30.53
C VAL A 92 -9.11 24.34 29.29
N ALA A 93 -8.99 23.52 28.24
CA ALA A 93 -8.40 23.94 26.97
C ALA A 93 -9.22 25.04 26.28
N GLU A 94 -10.55 24.90 26.26
CA GLU A 94 -11.47 25.92 25.70
C GLU A 94 -11.46 27.21 26.53
N ALA A 95 -11.37 27.10 27.86
CA ALA A 95 -11.32 28.25 28.76
C ALA A 95 -9.99 29.03 28.69
N GLY A 96 -8.99 28.56 27.93
CA GLY A 96 -7.67 29.19 27.81
C GLY A 96 -6.93 29.30 29.15
N ALA A 97 -7.33 28.51 30.16
CA ALA A 97 -6.74 28.56 31.48
C ALA A 97 -5.37 27.84 31.43
N PRO A 98 -4.29 28.48 31.90
CA PRO A 98 -3.00 27.80 31.97
C PRO A 98 -3.14 26.60 32.91
N VAL A 99 -2.80 25.42 32.40
CA VAL A 99 -2.61 24.23 33.22
C VAL A 99 -1.56 24.59 34.27
N ALA A 100 -1.98 24.71 35.52
CA ALA A 100 -1.08 24.93 36.65
C ALA A 100 -0.24 23.65 36.83
N ASP A 101 0.87 23.59 36.11
CA ASP A 101 1.89 22.57 36.26
C ASP A 101 2.55 22.77 37.64
N GLY A 102 2.54 21.74 38.48
CA GLY A 102 3.35 21.69 39.70
C GLY A 102 2.71 22.18 41.01
N ALA A 103 1.53 21.66 41.39
CA ALA A 103 1.13 21.65 42.81
C ALA A 103 1.50 20.30 43.45
N GLY A 104 2.79 20.14 43.81
CA GLY A 104 3.25 18.91 44.43
C GLY A 104 4.73 18.87 44.84
N GLU A 105 5.37 20.00 45.13
CA GLU A 105 6.70 19.97 45.76
C GLU A 105 6.77 21.02 46.87
N GLY A 106 6.61 20.56 48.11
CA GLY A 106 6.64 21.39 49.30
C GLY A 106 6.48 20.57 50.57
N GLY A 107 7.57 19.95 51.04
CA GLY A 107 7.56 19.19 52.29
C GLY A 107 8.93 18.78 52.79
N ARG A 108 9.72 19.78 53.21
CA ARG A 108 10.78 19.77 54.25
C ARG A 108 11.57 18.49 54.51
#